data_AF-A0A538RRZ5-F1
#
_entry.id   AF-A0A538RRZ5-F1
#
_cell.length_a   1.000
_cell.length_b   1.000
_cell.length_c   1.000
_cell.angle_alpha   90.00
_cell.angle_beta   90.00
_cell.angle_gamma   90.00
#
_symmetry.space_group_name_H-M   'P 1'
#
loop_
_entity.id
_entity.type
_entity.pdbx_description
1 polymer ?
#
loop_
_entity_poly.entity_id
_entity_poly.type
_entity_poly.pdbx_seq_one_letter_code
_entity_poly.pdbx_strand_id
1 'polypeptide(L)'
;MMTPFARPVAALTGLALVALGVWRGLDCPTGTAGPPAPSAGLAQVTIYDPDPQHLWNRLHRALWVRTGRDGKEYGHDRLDPLLWSETKHLLQGNSHEQAVAVLDEFLAEHGEKLVKDPLKRAILQRDLWAVFDWAAEPSANTQEARLQRSPPPRRALQARLARSIQRLALTADEIKGLADNYALAVASRAFPEQQDPGDRERPFLPPDLFQQDGAWVEIQTDNASRVAVSRHVHDFGARSAFRVFLRFPEGRKATVAYFVKLRDFARPWVFTREPGQKQDTLVLSPELPQFLAGTRAALVRQMLLIDKDGGIATTRVTESVQIRVFRAIPKRLTGSGRRRDTPSEQDFYEFTRSRALLFTGKAGGLRPLQRSNKDFSTQLLVLPHDEFELQDNVSFERRMTQPLRSCLGCHDRPGIYSFRTYVGGVYPHGRNYLPDLQENHDPDTEGRLSGMRKREQCSWGLLQGLWAD
;
A
#
# COMPACT_ATOMS: atom_id res chain seq x y z
N MET A 1 36.38 34.09 44.93
CA MET A 1 35.72 34.82 46.03
C MET A 1 34.56 33.98 46.55
N MET A 2 34.37 33.94 47.88
CA MET A 2 33.18 33.49 48.63
C MET A 2 32.40 32.22 48.19
N THR A 3 32.66 31.13 48.93
CA THR A 3 31.74 30.05 49.36
C THR A 3 30.94 30.52 50.61
N PRO A 4 30.20 29.68 51.40
CA PRO A 4 29.70 28.29 51.26
C PRO A 4 28.16 28.28 50.99
N PHE A 5 27.24 27.36 51.36
CA PHE A 5 27.04 26.21 52.28
C PHE A 5 25.97 25.24 51.65
N ALA A 6 25.57 24.07 52.15
CA ALA A 6 26.16 22.94 52.92
C ALA A 6 25.16 21.74 52.92
N ARG A 7 25.56 20.57 53.44
CA ARG A 7 24.72 19.37 53.80
C ARG A 7 24.62 19.28 55.36
N PRO A 8 24.09 18.24 56.09
CA PRO A 8 23.60 16.87 55.71
C PRO A 8 22.41 16.26 56.54
N VAL A 9 22.13 14.93 56.39
CA VAL A 9 21.40 14.00 57.34
C VAL A 9 19.88 14.29 57.54
N ALA A 10 18.93 13.42 57.93
CA ALA A 10 18.78 11.98 58.32
C ALA A 10 17.43 11.41 57.72
N ALA A 11 16.87 10.21 57.98
CA ALA A 11 17.29 8.82 58.34
C ALA A 11 16.31 8.10 59.33
N LEU A 12 16.11 6.78 59.13
CA LEU A 12 15.58 5.72 60.04
C LEU A 12 14.07 5.62 60.46
N THR A 13 13.49 4.45 60.09
CA THR A 13 12.54 3.54 60.80
C THR A 13 11.19 3.99 61.39
N GLY A 14 10.17 3.14 61.18
CA GLY A 14 8.93 3.09 61.97
C GLY A 14 8.00 1.95 61.56
N LEU A 15 8.08 0.80 62.24
CA LEU A 15 7.13 -0.33 62.08
C LEU A 15 6.01 -0.21 63.13
N ALA A 16 4.76 -0.50 62.76
CA ALA A 16 3.67 -0.68 63.73
C ALA A 16 2.71 -1.77 63.26
N LEU A 17 2.53 -2.80 64.08
CA LEU A 17 1.66 -3.95 63.85
C LEU A 17 0.78 -4.12 65.10
N VAL A 18 -0.53 -3.97 64.95
CA VAL A 18 -1.53 -4.36 65.96
C VAL A 18 -2.69 -5.04 65.23
N ALA A 19 -3.29 -6.06 65.84
CA ALA A 19 -4.22 -6.98 65.20
C ALA A 19 -5.42 -7.32 66.11
N LEU A 20 -6.26 -8.25 65.63
CA LEU A 20 -7.31 -9.00 66.34
C LEU A 20 -8.63 -8.27 66.63
N GLY A 21 -9.63 -8.61 65.82
CA GLY A 21 -11.05 -8.69 66.20
C GLY A 21 -11.61 -9.99 65.60
N VAL A 22 -12.31 -10.82 66.37
CA VAL A 22 -12.52 -12.25 66.02
C VAL A 22 -13.97 -12.70 66.25
N TRP A 23 -14.48 -13.44 65.25
CA TRP A 23 -15.54 -14.47 65.27
C TRP A 23 -17.03 -14.19 64.96
N ARG A 24 -17.52 -15.08 64.07
CA ARG A 24 -18.85 -15.71 63.95
C ARG A 24 -20.06 -14.87 63.51
N GLY A 25 -20.38 -15.02 62.23
CA GLY A 25 -21.73 -15.27 61.72
C GLY A 25 -21.68 -16.43 60.72
N LEU A 26 -22.68 -17.31 60.73
CA LEU A 26 -22.90 -18.31 59.67
C LEU A 26 -23.77 -17.67 58.59
N ASP A 27 -23.52 -17.97 57.32
CA ASP A 27 -24.53 -18.54 56.42
C ASP A 27 -23.93 -18.95 55.08
N CYS A 28 -24.57 -19.90 54.41
CA CYS A 28 -24.16 -20.42 53.10
C CYS A 28 -25.35 -20.44 52.13
N PRO A 29 -25.38 -19.54 51.13
CA PRO A 29 -26.24 -19.70 49.95
C PRO A 29 -25.48 -20.47 48.87
N THR A 30 -26.06 -21.57 48.38
CA THR A 30 -25.56 -22.36 47.25
C THR A 30 -25.78 -21.62 45.91
N GLY A 31 -25.00 -20.56 45.68
CA GLY A 31 -24.96 -19.86 44.39
C GLY A 31 -24.29 -20.72 43.32
N THR A 32 -25.06 -21.25 42.37
CA THR A 32 -24.54 -21.99 41.21
C THR A 32 -23.60 -21.09 40.40
N ALA A 33 -22.33 -21.47 40.30
CA ALA A 33 -21.40 -20.80 39.40
C ALA A 33 -21.89 -20.97 37.96
N GLY A 34 -22.29 -19.86 37.32
CA GLY A 34 -22.56 -19.84 35.89
C GLY A 34 -21.31 -20.24 35.11
N PRO A 35 -21.45 -20.83 33.91
CA PRO A 35 -20.31 -21.17 33.08
C PRO A 35 -19.44 -19.92 32.85
N PRO A 36 -18.10 -20.03 32.90
CA PRO A 36 -17.23 -18.89 32.68
C PRO A 36 -17.55 -18.26 31.31
N ALA A 37 -17.68 -16.93 31.29
CA ALA A 37 -17.88 -16.19 30.05
C ALA A 37 -16.82 -16.62 29.02
N PRO A 38 -17.21 -16.89 27.76
CA PRO A 38 -16.30 -17.49 26.79
C PRO A 38 -15.05 -16.62 26.64
N SER A 39 -13.89 -17.26 26.75
CA SER A 39 -12.62 -16.63 26.46
C SER A 39 -12.69 -15.97 25.09
N ALA A 40 -12.26 -14.70 25.00
CA ALA A 40 -12.44 -13.89 23.80
C ALA A 40 -11.85 -14.62 22.58
N GLY A 41 -12.74 -15.12 21.73
CA GLY A 41 -12.36 -16.03 20.65
C GLY A 41 -11.36 -15.37 19.71
N LEU A 42 -10.26 -16.08 19.42
CA LEU A 42 -9.30 -15.67 18.38
C LEU A 42 -10.09 -15.33 17.11
N ALA A 43 -9.88 -14.15 16.55
CA ALA A 43 -10.58 -13.69 15.36
C ALA A 43 -10.33 -14.69 14.20
N GLN A 44 -11.33 -15.49 13.89
CA GLN A 44 -11.18 -16.61 12.96
C GLN A 44 -11.06 -16.10 11.53
N VAL A 45 -9.93 -16.41 10.88
CA VAL A 45 -9.66 -16.01 9.50
C VAL A 45 -10.49 -16.89 8.56
N THR A 46 -11.53 -16.32 7.97
CA THR A 46 -12.45 -17.00 7.05
C THR A 46 -12.52 -16.27 5.70
N ILE A 47 -11.36 -15.81 5.22
CA ILE A 47 -11.24 -14.93 4.05
C ILE A 47 -11.39 -15.70 2.74
N TYR A 48 -10.74 -16.84 2.62
CA TYR A 48 -10.75 -17.65 1.39
C TYR A 48 -11.83 -18.73 1.41
N ASP A 49 -12.15 -19.24 2.60
CA ASP A 49 -13.15 -20.29 2.81
C ASP A 49 -13.90 -20.07 4.15
N PRO A 50 -15.15 -20.53 4.31
CA PRO A 50 -15.87 -20.49 5.59
C PRO A 50 -15.24 -21.30 6.73
N ASP A 51 -14.48 -22.38 6.45
CA ASP A 51 -13.76 -23.10 7.50
C ASP A 51 -12.50 -22.33 7.95
N PRO A 52 -12.39 -21.91 9.22
CA PRO A 52 -11.22 -21.18 9.72
C PRO A 52 -9.94 -22.04 9.81
N GLN A 53 -10.04 -23.37 9.72
CA GLN A 53 -8.90 -24.28 9.61
C GLN A 53 -8.55 -24.65 8.16
N HIS A 54 -9.31 -24.16 7.18
CA HIS A 54 -9.02 -24.42 5.77
C HIS A 54 -7.61 -23.93 5.41
N LEU A 55 -6.87 -24.74 4.65
CA LEU A 55 -5.44 -24.56 4.41
C LEU A 55 -5.09 -23.18 3.84
N TRP A 56 -5.95 -22.59 3.00
CA TRP A 56 -5.76 -21.24 2.46
C TRP A 56 -5.90 -20.14 3.53
N ASN A 57 -6.81 -20.31 4.49
CA ASN A 57 -6.99 -19.37 5.60
C ASN A 57 -5.79 -19.43 6.56
N ARG A 58 -5.28 -20.64 6.85
CA ARG A 58 -4.06 -20.84 7.65
C ARG A 58 -2.81 -20.27 6.96
N LEU A 59 -2.64 -20.55 5.66
CA LEU A 59 -1.56 -20.00 4.85
C LEU A 59 -1.59 -18.46 4.80
N HIS A 60 -2.76 -17.87 4.59
CA HIS A 60 -2.94 -16.41 4.63
C HIS A 60 -2.56 -15.85 6.01
N ARG A 61 -3.08 -16.45 7.09
CA ARG A 61 -2.78 -16.00 8.46
C ARG A 61 -1.28 -16.05 8.75
N ALA A 62 -0.61 -17.14 8.41
CA ALA A 62 0.82 -17.32 8.66
C ALA A 62 1.74 -16.35 7.90
N LEU A 63 1.29 -15.77 6.79
CA LEU A 63 2.10 -14.90 5.93
C LEU A 63 1.70 -13.41 5.95
N TRP A 64 0.45 -13.10 6.28
CA TRP A 64 -0.12 -11.74 6.19
C TRP A 64 -0.61 -11.17 7.52
N VAL A 65 -0.84 -12.00 8.54
CA VAL A 65 -1.39 -11.56 9.83
C VAL A 65 -0.29 -11.45 10.87
N ARG A 66 -0.13 -10.26 11.45
CA ARG A 66 0.79 -10.00 12.57
C ARG A 66 0.01 -9.96 13.87
N THR A 67 0.38 -10.81 14.82
CA THR A 67 -0.06 -10.65 16.22
C THR A 67 0.81 -9.59 16.89
N GLY A 68 0.18 -8.56 17.45
CA GLY A 68 0.82 -7.56 18.28
C GLY A 68 1.15 -8.08 19.68
N ARG A 69 2.07 -7.40 20.37
CA ARG A 69 2.37 -7.63 21.80
C ARG A 69 1.20 -7.38 22.75
N ASP A 70 0.13 -6.76 22.26
CA ASP A 70 -1.15 -6.58 22.93
C ASP A 70 -2.15 -7.70 22.62
N GLY A 71 -1.70 -8.77 21.95
CA GLY A 71 -2.50 -9.93 21.57
C GLY A 71 -3.45 -9.71 20.38
N LYS A 72 -3.55 -8.49 19.86
CA LYS A 72 -4.42 -8.18 18.71
C LYS A 72 -3.80 -8.67 17.41
N GLU A 73 -4.63 -9.12 16.48
CA GLU A 73 -4.19 -9.45 15.12
C GLU A 73 -4.41 -8.28 14.15
N TYR A 74 -3.46 -8.12 13.22
CA TYR A 74 -3.41 -7.03 12.25
C TYR A 74 -3.05 -7.56 10.86
N GLY A 75 -3.53 -6.90 9.81
CA GLY A 75 -3.14 -7.19 8.42
C GLY A 75 -4.12 -8.01 7.59
N HIS A 76 -5.10 -8.66 8.23
CA HIS A 76 -6.08 -9.59 7.61
C HIS A 76 -6.55 -9.21 6.20
N ASP A 77 -6.98 -7.95 6.00
CA ASP A 77 -7.51 -7.46 4.73
C ASP A 77 -6.85 -6.15 4.26
N ARG A 78 -5.51 -6.11 4.31
CA ARG A 78 -4.66 -5.11 3.64
C ARG A 78 -4.42 -5.46 2.16
N LEU A 79 -4.00 -4.48 1.37
CA LEU A 79 -3.57 -4.69 -0.03
C LEU A 79 -2.16 -5.26 -0.15
N ASP A 80 -1.32 -5.03 0.86
CA ASP A 80 0.10 -5.41 0.90
C ASP A 80 0.47 -5.85 2.34
N PRO A 81 1.42 -6.78 2.49
CA PRO A 81 1.68 -7.42 3.77
C PRO A 81 2.37 -6.50 4.78
N LEU A 82 2.33 -6.91 6.05
CA LEU A 82 3.00 -6.24 7.16
C LEU A 82 4.46 -6.70 7.28
N LEU A 83 5.23 -6.46 6.21
CA LEU A 83 6.64 -6.84 6.07
C LEU A 83 7.48 -5.60 5.74
N TRP A 84 8.39 -5.25 6.66
CA TRP A 84 9.38 -4.17 6.49
C TRP A 84 10.70 -4.74 5.96
N SER A 85 11.60 -3.90 5.42
CA SER A 85 12.89 -4.36 4.88
C SER A 85 13.77 -5.07 5.94
N GLU A 86 13.67 -4.67 7.20
CA GLU A 86 14.48 -5.19 8.31
C GLU A 86 13.77 -6.21 9.21
N THR A 87 12.55 -6.65 8.87
CA THR A 87 11.80 -7.58 9.73
C THR A 87 12.45 -8.96 9.84
N LYS A 88 12.41 -9.53 11.05
CA LYS A 88 12.77 -10.92 11.38
C LYS A 88 11.55 -11.83 11.31
N HIS A 89 10.34 -11.29 11.23
CA HIS A 89 9.11 -12.06 11.01
C HIS A 89 9.22 -12.87 9.70
N LEU A 90 8.69 -14.09 9.72
CA LEU A 90 8.88 -15.13 8.71
C LEU A 90 10.33 -15.62 8.52
N LEU A 91 11.35 -15.02 9.17
CA LEU A 91 12.76 -15.40 9.05
C LEU A 91 13.36 -16.03 10.32
N GLN A 92 12.71 -15.84 11.48
CA GLN A 92 13.17 -16.35 12.77
C GLN A 92 12.01 -16.89 13.64
N GLY A 93 12.33 -17.91 14.44
CA GLY A 93 11.45 -18.55 15.44
C GLY A 93 10.13 -19.07 14.87
N ASN A 94 9.13 -19.16 15.74
CA ASN A 94 7.81 -19.74 15.46
C ASN A 94 7.16 -19.20 14.18
N SER A 95 7.39 -17.91 13.84
CA SER A 95 6.81 -17.32 12.61
C SER A 95 7.45 -17.82 11.32
N HIS A 96 8.73 -18.19 11.35
CA HIS A 96 9.38 -18.88 10.23
C HIS A 96 8.90 -20.32 10.14
N GLU A 97 8.88 -21.03 11.27
CA GLU A 97 8.48 -22.44 11.38
C GLU A 97 7.04 -22.65 10.91
N GLN A 98 6.09 -21.83 11.35
CA GLN A 98 4.69 -21.88 10.93
C GLN A 98 4.52 -21.58 9.44
N ALA A 99 5.19 -20.54 8.92
CA ALA A 99 5.13 -20.17 7.51
C ALA A 99 5.72 -21.26 6.60
N VAL A 100 6.83 -21.87 7.00
CA VAL A 100 7.46 -22.99 6.29
C VAL A 100 6.56 -24.23 6.32
N ALA A 101 6.04 -24.60 7.49
CA ALA A 101 5.21 -25.79 7.66
C ALA A 101 3.91 -25.73 6.84
N VAL A 102 3.17 -24.61 6.89
CA VAL A 102 1.91 -24.48 6.13
C VAL A 102 2.13 -24.36 4.62
N LEU A 103 3.31 -23.90 4.19
CA LEU A 103 3.72 -23.92 2.78
C LEU A 103 4.13 -25.34 2.32
N ASP A 104 4.79 -26.13 3.16
CA ASP A 104 5.08 -27.54 2.86
C ASP A 104 3.79 -28.36 2.80
N GLU A 105 2.85 -28.14 3.73
CA GLU A 105 1.50 -28.71 3.73
C GLU A 105 0.72 -28.34 2.45
N PHE A 106 0.72 -27.06 2.06
CA PHE A 106 0.12 -26.60 0.79
C PHE A 106 0.71 -27.29 -0.44
N LEU A 107 2.02 -27.57 -0.45
CA LEU A 107 2.69 -28.27 -1.55
C LEU A 107 2.49 -29.79 -1.51
N ALA A 108 2.37 -30.40 -0.32
CA ALA A 108 2.16 -31.83 -0.14
C ALA A 108 0.71 -32.26 -0.43
N GLU A 109 -0.28 -31.54 0.12
CA GLU A 109 -1.71 -31.88 0.04
C GLU A 109 -2.40 -31.41 -1.25
N HIS A 110 -1.63 -30.86 -2.19
CA HIS A 110 -2.17 -30.17 -3.37
C HIS A 110 -3.14 -29.03 -3.00
N GLY A 111 -2.72 -28.18 -2.06
CA GLY A 111 -3.51 -27.06 -1.55
C GLY A 111 -4.07 -26.16 -2.67
N GLU A 112 -3.38 -26.06 -3.82
CA GLU A 112 -3.86 -25.33 -4.99
C GLU A 112 -5.22 -25.79 -5.54
N LYS A 113 -5.61 -27.05 -5.29
CA LYS A 113 -6.82 -27.69 -5.84
C LYS A 113 -8.05 -27.54 -4.95
N LEU A 114 -7.87 -27.14 -3.69
CA LEU A 114 -8.94 -27.04 -2.69
C LEU A 114 -9.99 -25.98 -3.07
N VAL A 115 -9.55 -24.85 -3.65
CA VAL A 115 -10.44 -23.79 -4.14
C VAL A 115 -10.26 -23.62 -5.64
N LYS A 116 -11.35 -23.86 -6.39
CA LYS A 116 -11.40 -23.80 -7.87
C LYS A 116 -11.78 -22.42 -8.43
N ASP A 117 -12.18 -21.49 -7.57
CA ASP A 117 -12.56 -20.13 -7.94
C ASP A 117 -11.32 -19.37 -8.48
N PRO A 118 -11.35 -18.91 -9.75
CA PRO A 118 -10.17 -18.29 -10.37
C PRO A 118 -9.86 -16.91 -9.75
N LEU A 119 -10.85 -16.18 -9.24
CA LEU A 119 -10.63 -14.90 -8.57
C LEU A 119 -10.00 -15.12 -7.19
N LYS A 120 -10.40 -16.15 -6.44
CA LYS A 120 -9.71 -16.54 -5.20
C LYS A 120 -8.29 -17.02 -5.49
N ARG A 121 -8.08 -17.88 -6.51
CA ARG A 121 -6.73 -18.31 -6.96
C ARG A 121 -5.84 -17.13 -7.32
N ALA A 122 -6.36 -16.18 -8.10
CA ALA A 122 -5.66 -14.94 -8.48
C ALA A 122 -5.23 -14.13 -7.24
N ILE A 123 -6.13 -13.91 -6.29
CA ILE A 123 -5.84 -13.13 -5.08
C ILE A 123 -4.88 -13.87 -4.13
N LEU A 124 -4.90 -15.20 -4.05
CA LEU A 124 -3.89 -15.93 -3.28
C LEU A 124 -2.53 -15.93 -3.98
N GLN A 125 -2.46 -16.14 -5.31
CA GLN A 125 -1.19 -16.01 -6.05
C GLN A 125 -0.59 -14.62 -5.84
N ARG A 126 -1.43 -13.59 -5.97
CA ARG A 126 -1.11 -12.19 -5.71
C ARG A 126 -0.50 -11.99 -4.32
N ASP A 127 -1.14 -12.56 -3.31
CA ASP A 127 -0.72 -12.42 -1.92
C ASP A 127 0.60 -13.15 -1.62
N LEU A 128 0.85 -14.31 -2.24
CA LEU A 128 2.13 -15.02 -2.14
C LEU A 128 3.25 -14.30 -2.90
N TRP A 129 2.97 -13.72 -4.08
CA TRP A 129 3.96 -13.00 -4.88
C TRP A 129 4.50 -11.75 -4.16
N ALA A 130 3.64 -11.05 -3.40
CA ALA A 130 4.07 -9.92 -2.58
C ALA A 130 5.08 -10.34 -1.48
N VAL A 131 4.88 -11.51 -0.87
CA VAL A 131 5.81 -12.05 0.13
C VAL A 131 7.08 -12.61 -0.52
N PHE A 132 6.98 -13.26 -1.68
CA PHE A 132 8.13 -13.75 -2.44
C PHE A 132 9.08 -12.60 -2.82
N ASP A 133 8.54 -11.50 -3.35
CA ASP A 133 9.33 -10.33 -3.73
C ASP A 133 10.08 -9.74 -2.53
N TRP A 134 9.39 -9.56 -1.39
CA TRP A 134 10.04 -9.11 -0.15
C TRP A 134 11.11 -10.10 0.34
N ALA A 135 10.90 -11.42 0.18
CA ALA A 135 11.87 -12.44 0.54
C ALA A 135 13.10 -12.46 -0.40
N ALA A 136 12.93 -12.02 -1.66
CA ALA A 136 13.98 -11.91 -2.67
C ALA A 136 14.79 -10.60 -2.57
N GLU A 137 14.19 -9.49 -2.14
CA GLU A 137 14.89 -8.24 -1.85
C GLU A 137 15.97 -8.43 -0.76
N PRO A 138 17.19 -7.88 -0.90
CA PRO A 138 18.19 -7.90 0.15
C PRO A 138 17.83 -6.91 1.28
N SER A 139 18.15 -7.26 2.52
CA SER A 139 17.87 -6.39 3.69
C SER A 139 18.73 -5.12 3.75
N ALA A 140 19.75 -5.00 2.90
CA ALA A 140 20.57 -3.81 2.75
C ALA A 140 20.62 -3.38 1.28
N ASN A 141 20.41 -2.08 1.02
CA ASN A 141 20.39 -1.53 -0.34
C ASN A 141 21.80 -1.19 -0.85
N THR A 142 22.71 -2.16 -0.84
CA THR A 142 24.08 -2.02 -1.40
C THR A 142 24.30 -2.98 -2.57
N GLN A 143 25.33 -2.74 -3.38
CA GLN A 143 25.63 -3.59 -4.53
C GLN A 143 26.12 -4.97 -4.09
N GLU A 144 26.89 -5.03 -3.00
CA GLU A 144 27.41 -6.27 -2.40
C GLU A 144 26.26 -7.12 -1.86
N ALA A 145 25.31 -6.51 -1.15
CA ALA A 145 24.14 -7.21 -0.60
C ALA A 145 23.22 -7.81 -1.69
N ARG A 146 23.16 -7.19 -2.88
CA ARG A 146 22.46 -7.73 -4.07
C ARG A 146 23.19 -8.88 -4.74
N LEU A 147 24.50 -8.99 -4.57
CA LEU A 147 25.34 -10.07 -5.11
C LEU A 147 25.48 -11.25 -4.14
N GLN A 148 25.18 -11.05 -2.85
CA GLN A 148 25.21 -12.10 -1.84
C GLN A 148 24.01 -13.05 -1.97
N ARG A 149 24.27 -14.36 -1.92
CA ARG A 149 23.23 -15.40 -1.91
C ARG A 149 22.37 -15.27 -0.64
N SER A 150 21.05 -15.25 -0.79
CA SER A 150 20.12 -15.08 0.33
C SER A 150 20.37 -16.08 1.47
N PRO A 151 20.19 -15.67 2.75
CA PRO A 151 20.40 -16.54 3.91
C PRO A 151 19.37 -17.69 3.94
N PRO A 152 19.66 -18.82 4.62
CA PRO A 152 18.85 -20.03 4.54
C PRO A 152 17.34 -19.85 4.80
N PRO A 153 16.88 -19.06 5.81
CA PRO A 153 15.45 -18.84 6.03
C PRO A 153 14.75 -18.15 4.84
N ARG A 154 15.39 -17.15 4.21
CA ARG A 154 14.87 -16.51 3.00
C ARG A 154 14.77 -17.50 1.84
N ARG A 155 15.78 -18.36 1.63
CA ARG A 155 15.74 -19.41 0.58
C ARG A 155 14.64 -20.44 0.82
N ALA A 156 14.43 -20.85 2.08
CA ALA A 156 13.40 -21.80 2.45
C ALA A 156 11.99 -21.29 2.12
N LEU A 157 11.73 -19.98 2.32
CA LEU A 157 10.51 -19.32 1.85
C LEU A 157 10.47 -19.17 0.32
N GLN A 158 11.53 -18.62 -0.29
CA GLN A 158 11.60 -18.34 -1.74
C GLN A 158 11.20 -19.56 -2.58
N ALA A 159 11.81 -20.72 -2.34
CA ALA A 159 11.54 -21.94 -3.12
C ALA A 159 10.10 -22.46 -2.95
N ARG A 160 9.54 -22.37 -1.74
CA ARG A 160 8.16 -22.80 -1.44
C ARG A 160 7.12 -21.86 -2.03
N LEU A 161 7.34 -20.56 -1.87
CA LEU A 161 6.49 -19.52 -2.44
C LEU A 161 6.50 -19.60 -3.97
N ALA A 162 7.68 -19.74 -4.61
CA ALA A 162 7.80 -19.89 -6.06
C ALA A 162 6.92 -21.03 -6.61
N ARG A 163 7.08 -22.24 -6.06
CA ARG A 163 6.29 -23.43 -6.45
C ARG A 163 4.80 -23.31 -6.10
N SER A 164 4.45 -22.58 -5.04
CA SER A 164 3.04 -22.32 -4.69
C SER A 164 2.38 -21.31 -5.66
N ILE A 165 3.09 -20.26 -6.06
CA ILE A 165 2.67 -19.27 -7.05
C ILE A 165 2.49 -19.94 -8.43
N GLN A 166 3.37 -20.88 -8.79
CA GLN A 166 3.29 -21.69 -10.01
C GLN A 166 2.02 -22.56 -10.05
N ARG A 167 1.74 -23.28 -8.96
CA ARG A 167 0.54 -24.13 -8.83
C ARG A 167 -0.78 -23.35 -8.74
N LEU A 168 -0.73 -22.12 -8.23
CA LEU A 168 -1.87 -21.18 -8.21
C LEU A 168 -2.05 -20.40 -9.53
N ALA A 169 -1.11 -20.51 -10.46
CA ALA A 169 -1.18 -19.79 -11.73
C ALA A 169 -2.42 -20.19 -12.55
N LEU A 170 -2.83 -19.25 -13.39
CA LEU A 170 -4.04 -19.33 -14.20
C LEU A 170 -3.67 -19.34 -15.68
N THR A 171 -4.54 -19.90 -16.51
CA THR A 171 -4.48 -19.74 -17.96
C THR A 171 -4.70 -18.28 -18.36
N ALA A 172 -4.18 -17.87 -19.52
CA ALA A 172 -4.44 -16.53 -20.06
C ALA A 172 -5.95 -16.23 -20.20
N ASP A 173 -6.76 -17.24 -20.54
CA ASP A 173 -8.21 -17.10 -20.66
C ASP A 173 -8.92 -16.95 -19.30
N GLU A 174 -8.50 -17.68 -18.25
CA GLU A 174 -8.99 -17.44 -16.88
C GLU A 174 -8.64 -16.03 -16.40
N ILE A 175 -7.41 -15.55 -16.66
CA ILE A 175 -6.96 -14.20 -16.29
C ILE A 175 -7.78 -13.13 -17.02
N LYS A 176 -8.01 -13.31 -18.32
CA LYS A 176 -8.85 -12.44 -19.15
C LYS A 176 -10.33 -12.50 -18.75
N GLY A 177 -10.78 -13.62 -18.18
CA GLY A 177 -12.12 -13.82 -17.62
C GLY A 177 -12.32 -13.25 -16.21
N LEU A 178 -11.29 -12.73 -15.54
CA LEU A 178 -11.44 -12.10 -14.23
C LEU A 178 -12.29 -10.84 -14.32
N ALA A 179 -13.26 -10.72 -13.40
CA ALA A 179 -14.24 -9.65 -13.41
C ALA A 179 -13.61 -8.25 -13.26
N ASP A 180 -14.12 -7.29 -14.04
CA ASP A 180 -13.87 -5.87 -13.83
C ASP A 180 -14.62 -5.41 -12.57
N ASN A 181 -13.92 -5.44 -11.45
CA ASN A 181 -14.51 -5.18 -10.15
C ASN A 181 -14.81 -3.67 -9.95
N TYR A 182 -14.22 -2.77 -10.74
CA TYR A 182 -14.60 -1.36 -10.75
C TYR A 182 -15.96 -1.17 -11.44
N ALA A 183 -16.16 -1.81 -12.61
CA ALA A 183 -17.45 -1.80 -13.29
C ALA A 183 -18.56 -2.41 -12.43
N LEU A 184 -18.27 -3.49 -11.69
CA LEU A 184 -19.20 -4.06 -10.70
C LEU A 184 -19.49 -3.09 -9.53
N ALA A 185 -18.49 -2.35 -9.04
CA ALA A 185 -18.68 -1.36 -7.99
C ALA A 185 -19.60 -0.22 -8.45
N VAL A 186 -19.39 0.30 -9.67
CA VAL A 186 -20.25 1.30 -10.30
C VAL A 186 -21.67 0.75 -10.51
N ALA A 187 -21.82 -0.43 -11.10
CA ALA A 187 -23.11 -1.05 -11.36
C ALA A 187 -23.93 -1.31 -10.08
N SER A 188 -23.26 -1.56 -8.95
CA SER A 188 -23.92 -1.74 -7.65
C SER A 188 -24.55 -0.47 -7.07
N ARG A 189 -24.18 0.72 -7.57
CA ARG A 189 -24.59 2.05 -7.06
C ARG A 189 -24.34 2.25 -5.55
N ALA A 190 -23.42 1.48 -4.96
CA ALA A 190 -23.05 1.60 -3.54
C ALA A 190 -22.38 2.94 -3.18
N PHE A 191 -21.89 3.67 -4.18
CA PHE A 191 -21.21 4.96 -4.03
C PHE A 191 -21.81 5.99 -5.00
N PRO A 192 -21.86 7.30 -4.66
CA PRO A 192 -22.22 8.35 -5.60
C PRO A 192 -21.31 8.35 -6.83
N GLU A 193 -21.86 8.70 -7.99
CA GLU A 193 -21.09 8.83 -9.24
C GLU A 193 -20.22 10.11 -9.28
N GLN A 194 -20.56 11.11 -8.46
CA GLN A 194 -19.94 12.43 -8.46
C GLN A 194 -19.70 12.93 -7.03
N GLN A 195 -18.73 13.84 -6.87
CA GLN A 195 -18.47 14.53 -5.61
C GLN A 195 -19.70 15.34 -5.18
N ASP A 196 -20.11 15.18 -3.93
CA ASP A 196 -21.10 16.01 -3.27
C ASP A 196 -20.43 17.31 -2.76
N PRO A 197 -20.84 18.52 -3.21
CA PRO A 197 -20.27 19.77 -2.72
C PRO A 197 -20.69 20.10 -1.28
N GLY A 198 -21.82 19.55 -0.81
CA GLY A 198 -22.33 19.70 0.55
C GLY A 198 -21.65 18.73 1.52
N ASP A 199 -21.55 17.45 1.16
CA ASP A 199 -20.75 16.45 1.90
C ASP A 199 -19.44 16.14 1.17
N ARG A 200 -18.44 16.99 1.40
CA ARG A 200 -17.09 16.82 0.87
C ARG A 200 -16.26 15.74 1.56
N GLU A 201 -16.75 15.09 2.61
CA GLU A 201 -16.08 13.90 3.17
C GLU A 201 -16.56 12.60 2.50
N ARG A 202 -17.76 12.60 1.90
CA ARG A 202 -18.34 11.48 1.16
C ARG A 202 -17.51 11.06 -0.07
N PRO A 203 -16.99 9.83 -0.11
CA PRO A 203 -16.32 9.28 -1.28
C PRO A 203 -17.28 9.02 -2.44
N PHE A 204 -16.80 9.17 -3.68
CA PHE A 204 -17.56 8.97 -4.91
C PHE A 204 -16.74 8.16 -5.92
N LEU A 205 -17.40 7.42 -6.83
CA LEU A 205 -16.77 6.51 -7.78
C LEU A 205 -17.27 6.80 -9.22
N PRO A 206 -16.50 7.48 -10.08
CA PRO A 206 -16.95 7.93 -11.40
C PRO A 206 -17.25 6.80 -12.38
N PRO A 207 -18.46 6.72 -12.97
CA PRO A 207 -18.81 5.70 -13.97
C PRO A 207 -18.04 5.87 -15.31
N ASP A 208 -17.41 7.03 -15.51
CA ASP A 208 -16.72 7.42 -16.73
C ASP A 208 -15.18 7.32 -16.67
N LEU A 209 -14.60 6.80 -15.57
CA LEU A 209 -13.14 6.83 -15.34
C LEU A 209 -12.33 6.09 -16.42
N PHE A 210 -12.81 4.94 -16.90
CA PHE A 210 -12.12 4.13 -17.92
C PHE A 210 -12.73 4.25 -19.32
N GLN A 211 -13.65 5.19 -19.55
CA GLN A 211 -14.23 5.39 -20.87
C GLN A 211 -13.20 6.08 -21.77
N GLN A 212 -12.78 5.40 -22.85
CA GLN A 212 -11.66 5.87 -23.70
C GLN A 212 -11.86 7.31 -24.17
N ASP A 213 -13.02 7.65 -24.72
CA ASP A 213 -13.39 9.02 -25.17
C ASP A 213 -14.06 9.89 -24.08
N GLY A 214 -14.03 9.44 -22.82
CA GLY A 214 -14.73 10.06 -21.70
C GLY A 214 -14.18 11.44 -21.27
N ALA A 215 -14.74 11.95 -20.16
CA ALA A 215 -14.29 13.23 -19.59
C ALA A 215 -12.95 13.12 -18.83
N TRP A 216 -12.50 11.90 -18.54
CA TRP A 216 -11.17 11.60 -18.00
C TRP A 216 -10.21 11.26 -19.14
N VAL A 217 -9.01 11.84 -19.10
CA VAL A 217 -7.90 11.57 -20.00
C VAL A 217 -6.86 10.77 -19.23
N GLU A 218 -6.59 9.53 -19.67
CA GLU A 218 -5.50 8.73 -19.15
C GLU A 218 -4.16 9.27 -19.66
N ILE A 219 -3.11 9.20 -18.84
CA ILE A 219 -1.81 9.81 -19.10
C ILE A 219 -0.75 8.73 -19.32
N GLN A 220 -0.07 8.80 -20.44
CA GLN A 220 1.21 8.11 -20.68
C GLN A 220 2.37 9.12 -20.69
N THR A 221 3.60 8.63 -20.50
CA THR A 221 4.82 9.42 -20.65
C THR A 221 5.67 8.92 -21.81
N ASP A 222 6.36 9.86 -22.48
CA ASP A 222 7.46 9.60 -23.40
C ASP A 222 7.13 8.55 -24.49
N ASN A 223 6.04 8.75 -25.24
CA ASN A 223 5.53 7.84 -26.28
C ASN A 223 5.36 6.37 -25.79
N ALA A 224 4.78 6.16 -24.60
CA ALA A 224 4.58 4.84 -23.99
C ALA A 224 5.87 4.03 -23.80
N SER A 225 7.01 4.70 -23.62
CA SER A 225 8.31 4.06 -23.31
C SER A 225 8.61 3.95 -21.81
N ARG A 226 7.83 4.63 -20.96
CA ARG A 226 8.00 4.65 -19.50
C ARG A 226 6.65 4.64 -18.78
N VAL A 227 6.62 4.04 -17.60
CA VAL A 227 5.45 4.07 -16.69
C VAL A 227 5.22 5.49 -16.16
N ALA A 228 3.98 5.95 -16.18
CA ALA A 228 3.58 7.29 -15.77
C ALA A 228 3.82 7.59 -14.27
N VAL A 229 3.96 6.57 -13.42
CA VAL A 229 4.30 6.73 -11.99
C VAL A 229 5.39 5.76 -11.52
N SER A 230 6.59 5.92 -12.10
CA SER A 230 7.81 5.17 -11.77
C SER A 230 8.01 4.87 -10.28
N ARG A 231 7.78 5.84 -9.39
CA ARG A 231 7.93 5.65 -7.93
C ARG A 231 6.92 4.67 -7.32
N HIS A 232 5.66 4.67 -7.77
CA HIS A 232 4.67 3.70 -7.32
C HIS A 232 4.95 2.31 -7.92
N VAL A 233 5.30 2.24 -9.20
CA VAL A 233 5.70 0.97 -9.83
C VAL A 233 6.92 0.37 -9.12
N HIS A 234 7.94 1.17 -8.79
CA HIS A 234 9.11 0.74 -8.01
C HIS A 234 8.74 0.25 -6.60
N ASP A 235 8.10 1.08 -5.78
CA ASP A 235 7.88 0.79 -4.35
C ASP A 235 6.88 -0.36 -4.10
N PHE A 236 6.10 -0.76 -5.11
CA PHE A 236 5.22 -1.93 -5.08
C PHE A 236 5.77 -3.11 -5.93
N GLY A 237 7.09 -3.14 -6.16
CA GLY A 237 7.82 -4.26 -6.79
C GLY A 237 7.47 -4.53 -8.26
N ALA A 238 6.93 -3.53 -8.97
CA ALA A 238 6.33 -3.60 -10.30
C ALA A 238 5.25 -4.69 -10.47
N ARG A 239 4.66 -5.16 -9.37
CA ARG A 239 3.59 -6.18 -9.40
C ARG A 239 2.22 -5.60 -9.78
N SER A 240 2.07 -4.29 -9.97
CA SER A 240 0.80 -3.65 -10.32
C SER A 240 1.00 -2.69 -11.48
N ALA A 241 0.01 -2.59 -12.37
CA ALA A 241 -0.14 -1.44 -13.22
C ALA A 241 -0.63 -0.25 -12.37
N PHE A 242 -0.16 0.95 -12.66
CA PHE A 242 -0.64 2.18 -12.02
C PHE A 242 -1.02 3.21 -13.09
N ARG A 243 -2.33 3.35 -13.34
CA ARG A 243 -2.88 4.21 -14.38
C ARG A 243 -3.28 5.56 -13.79
N VAL A 244 -2.94 6.65 -14.47
CA VAL A 244 -3.19 8.03 -14.00
C VAL A 244 -4.14 8.74 -14.94
N PHE A 245 -5.16 9.39 -14.39
CA PHE A 245 -6.17 10.12 -15.14
C PHE A 245 -6.25 11.56 -14.68
N LEU A 246 -6.43 12.51 -15.61
CA LEU A 246 -6.80 13.89 -15.34
C LEU A 246 -8.15 14.23 -15.98
N ARG A 247 -8.92 15.10 -15.32
CA ARG A 247 -10.17 15.65 -15.83
C ARG A 247 -10.26 17.11 -15.44
N PHE A 248 -10.28 17.99 -16.44
CA PHE A 248 -10.50 19.43 -16.24
C PHE A 248 -12.02 19.72 -16.18
N PRO A 249 -12.46 20.78 -15.47
CA PRO A 249 -13.86 21.19 -15.48
C PRO A 249 -14.31 21.67 -16.87
N GLU A 250 -13.40 22.18 -17.71
CA GLU A 250 -13.63 22.51 -19.12
C GLU A 250 -13.62 21.26 -20.05
N GLY A 251 -13.46 20.06 -19.49
CA GLY A 251 -13.58 18.78 -20.19
C GLY A 251 -12.34 18.32 -20.95
N ARG A 252 -12.54 17.29 -21.79
CA ARG A 252 -11.45 16.51 -22.41
C ARG A 252 -10.51 17.38 -23.25
N LYS A 253 -11.05 18.19 -24.18
CA LYS A 253 -10.27 19.02 -25.11
C LYS A 253 -9.32 19.98 -24.39
N ALA A 254 -9.76 20.57 -23.27
CA ALA A 254 -8.92 21.44 -22.45
C ALA A 254 -7.81 20.66 -21.71
N THR A 255 -8.10 19.44 -21.25
CA THR A 255 -7.13 18.54 -20.61
C THR A 255 -6.01 18.15 -21.59
N VAL A 256 -6.36 17.77 -22.82
CA VAL A 256 -5.38 17.40 -23.87
C VAL A 256 -4.57 18.63 -24.33
N ALA A 257 -5.22 19.77 -24.57
CA ALA A 257 -4.54 21.01 -24.95
C ALA A 257 -3.58 21.52 -23.85
N TYR A 258 -3.84 21.21 -22.58
CA TYR A 258 -2.94 21.51 -21.48
C TYR A 258 -1.64 20.68 -21.51
N PHE A 259 -1.67 19.43 -21.99
CA PHE A 259 -0.45 18.64 -22.15
C PHE A 259 0.46 19.23 -23.24
N VAL A 260 -0.11 19.65 -24.37
CA VAL A 260 0.59 20.44 -25.40
C VAL A 260 1.24 21.67 -24.79
N LYS A 261 0.49 22.44 -23.98
CA LYS A 261 1.00 23.63 -23.28
C LYS A 261 2.12 23.33 -22.28
N LEU A 262 2.20 22.13 -21.69
CA LEU A 262 3.28 21.73 -20.78
C LEU A 262 4.56 21.29 -21.52
N ARG A 263 4.42 20.62 -22.67
CA ARG A 263 5.57 20.27 -23.53
C ARG A 263 6.18 21.52 -24.16
N ASP A 264 5.34 22.39 -24.71
CA ASP A 264 5.77 23.53 -25.53
C ASP A 264 6.25 24.72 -24.66
N PHE A 265 6.33 24.56 -23.33
CA PHE A 265 6.76 25.59 -22.38
C PHE A 265 8.30 25.73 -22.36
N ALA A 266 8.81 26.76 -23.05
CA ALA A 266 10.24 26.90 -23.37
C ALA A 266 11.24 27.07 -22.19
N ARG A 267 10.78 27.34 -20.95
CA ARG A 267 11.67 27.53 -19.78
C ARG A 267 11.16 26.79 -18.53
N PRO A 268 11.10 25.44 -18.55
CA PRO A 268 10.55 24.66 -17.44
C PRO A 268 11.42 24.70 -16.18
N TRP A 269 12.71 24.95 -16.34
CA TRP A 269 13.69 25.06 -15.27
C TRP A 269 14.28 26.48 -15.20
N VAL A 270 14.53 26.96 -13.98
CA VAL A 270 15.17 28.24 -13.69
C VAL A 270 16.20 28.06 -12.57
N PHE A 271 17.24 28.88 -12.57
CA PHE A 271 18.18 28.96 -11.46
C PHE A 271 17.66 29.95 -10.42
N THR A 272 17.62 29.53 -9.15
CA THR A 272 17.22 30.39 -8.02
C THR A 272 18.22 30.29 -6.88
N ARG A 273 18.56 31.43 -6.27
CA ARG A 273 19.31 31.51 -5.01
C ARG A 273 18.36 31.78 -3.86
N GLU A 274 18.24 30.83 -2.94
CA GLU A 274 17.54 31.09 -1.67
C GLU A 274 18.43 31.95 -0.74
N PRO A 275 17.86 32.82 0.11
CA PRO A 275 18.64 33.61 1.07
C PRO A 275 19.54 32.71 1.93
N GLY A 276 20.84 33.01 1.94
CA GLY A 276 21.87 32.22 2.65
C GLY A 276 22.52 31.10 1.84
N GLN A 277 22.00 30.73 0.66
CA GLN A 277 22.67 29.77 -0.22
C GLN A 277 23.84 30.42 -0.97
N LYS A 278 24.98 29.70 -1.03
CA LYS A 278 26.17 30.13 -1.78
C LYS A 278 26.14 29.77 -3.27
N GLN A 279 25.22 28.91 -3.69
CA GLN A 279 25.10 28.38 -5.04
C GLN A 279 23.65 28.47 -5.52
N ASP A 280 23.47 28.62 -6.84
CA ASP A 280 22.14 28.64 -7.45
C ASP A 280 21.61 27.21 -7.60
N THR A 281 20.38 26.99 -7.14
CA THR A 281 19.70 25.70 -7.30
C THR A 281 18.84 25.75 -8.56
N LEU A 282 18.97 24.72 -9.42
CA LEU A 282 18.03 24.53 -10.52
C LEU A 282 16.69 24.04 -9.95
N VAL A 283 15.63 24.82 -10.16
CA VAL A 283 14.27 24.52 -9.71
C VAL A 283 13.29 24.61 -10.86
N LEU A 284 12.11 24.03 -10.67
CA LEU A 284 10.99 24.20 -11.60
C LEU A 284 10.55 25.67 -11.62
N SER A 285 10.35 26.21 -12.83
CA SER A 285 9.92 27.58 -13.02
C SER A 285 8.59 27.84 -12.30
N PRO A 286 8.45 28.92 -11.51
CA PRO A 286 7.19 29.30 -10.89
C PRO A 286 6.11 29.68 -11.92
N GLU A 287 6.52 29.94 -13.16
CA GLU A 287 5.65 30.30 -14.30
C GLU A 287 5.12 29.08 -15.06
N LEU A 288 5.50 27.85 -14.67
CA LEU A 288 5.01 26.61 -15.31
C LEU A 288 3.47 26.62 -15.38
N PRO A 289 2.86 26.25 -16.53
CA PRO A 289 1.42 26.25 -16.69
C PRO A 289 0.72 25.43 -15.60
N GLN A 290 -0.10 26.09 -14.78
CA GLN A 290 -0.96 25.39 -13.82
C GLN A 290 -2.24 24.91 -14.52
N PHE A 291 -2.76 23.77 -14.08
CA PHE A 291 -4.14 23.39 -14.32
C PHE A 291 -5.10 24.21 -13.45
N LEU A 292 -6.40 24.13 -13.72
CA LEU A 292 -7.41 25.03 -13.16
C LEU A 292 -8.02 24.51 -11.85
N ALA A 293 -8.64 25.41 -11.09
CA ALA A 293 -9.45 25.01 -9.94
C ALA A 293 -10.68 24.24 -10.42
N GLY A 294 -11.01 23.14 -9.73
CA GLY A 294 -12.00 22.15 -10.17
C GLY A 294 -11.39 20.95 -10.92
N THR A 295 -10.12 20.99 -11.32
CA THR A 295 -9.42 19.83 -11.89
C THR A 295 -9.49 18.64 -10.93
N ARG A 296 -9.76 17.46 -11.49
CA ARG A 296 -9.75 16.17 -10.79
C ARG A 296 -8.61 15.30 -11.31
N ALA A 297 -8.00 14.55 -10.42
CA ALA A 297 -6.99 13.54 -10.75
C ALA A 297 -7.38 12.20 -10.13
N ALA A 298 -7.12 11.11 -10.82
CA ALA A 298 -7.25 9.76 -10.27
C ALA A 298 -5.97 8.95 -10.49
N LEU A 299 -5.65 8.09 -9.51
CA LEU A 299 -4.59 7.09 -9.57
C LEU A 299 -5.24 5.73 -9.29
N VAL A 300 -5.22 4.84 -10.28
CA VAL A 300 -5.77 3.49 -10.21
C VAL A 300 -4.61 2.51 -10.12
N ARG A 301 -4.64 1.62 -9.13
CA ARG A 301 -3.77 0.44 -9.04
C ARG A 301 -4.54 -0.78 -9.55
N GLN A 302 -4.09 -1.40 -10.64
CA GLN A 302 -4.64 -2.66 -11.14
C GLN A 302 -3.64 -3.80 -10.95
N MET A 303 -4.15 -4.96 -10.57
CA MET A 303 -3.37 -6.16 -10.29
C MET A 303 -2.73 -6.70 -11.57
N LEU A 304 -1.45 -7.05 -11.51
CA LEU A 304 -0.84 -7.99 -12.46
C LEU A 304 -0.79 -9.38 -11.82
N LEU A 305 -0.83 -10.41 -12.67
CA LEU A 305 -0.68 -11.81 -12.29
C LEU A 305 0.46 -12.47 -13.06
N ILE A 306 0.83 -13.67 -12.62
CA ILE A 306 1.73 -14.56 -13.35
C ILE A 306 0.87 -15.66 -13.97
N ASP A 307 0.93 -15.82 -15.28
CA ASP A 307 0.21 -16.89 -15.97
C ASP A 307 0.91 -18.25 -15.82
N LYS A 308 0.21 -19.33 -16.19
CA LYS A 308 0.72 -20.71 -16.09
C LYS A 308 2.01 -20.97 -16.89
N ASP A 309 2.33 -20.12 -17.86
CA ASP A 309 3.50 -20.24 -18.74
C ASP A 309 4.66 -19.35 -18.25
N GLY A 310 4.51 -18.73 -17.08
CA GLY A 310 5.51 -17.87 -16.45
C GLY A 310 5.53 -16.45 -16.99
N GLY A 311 4.58 -16.06 -17.84
CA GLY A 311 4.40 -14.68 -18.30
C GLY A 311 3.80 -13.77 -17.23
N ILE A 312 3.82 -12.47 -17.50
CA ILE A 312 3.17 -11.45 -16.65
C ILE A 312 1.97 -10.93 -17.44
N ALA A 313 0.78 -11.09 -16.88
CA ALA A 313 -0.48 -10.74 -17.50
C ALA A 313 -1.16 -9.56 -16.80
N THR A 314 -1.84 -8.72 -17.59
CA THR A 314 -2.70 -7.63 -17.08
C THR A 314 -4.04 -8.19 -16.60
N THR A 315 -4.68 -7.47 -15.67
CA THR A 315 -6.04 -7.80 -15.23
C THR A 315 -6.87 -6.54 -15.08
N ARG A 316 -8.21 -6.68 -15.11
CA ARG A 316 -9.13 -5.57 -14.78
C ARG A 316 -9.38 -5.42 -13.27
N VAL A 317 -8.78 -6.27 -12.43
CA VAL A 317 -8.97 -6.26 -10.98
C VAL A 317 -8.23 -5.06 -10.38
N THR A 318 -9.01 -4.06 -9.99
CA THR A 318 -8.59 -2.84 -9.32
C THR A 318 -8.35 -3.11 -7.84
N GLU A 319 -7.13 -2.84 -7.38
CA GLU A 319 -6.70 -2.99 -5.98
C GLU A 319 -6.93 -1.71 -5.18
N SER A 320 -6.71 -0.54 -5.78
CA SER A 320 -7.09 0.75 -5.18
C SER A 320 -7.39 1.83 -6.21
N VAL A 321 -8.15 2.83 -5.79
CA VAL A 321 -8.49 4.03 -6.56
C VAL A 321 -8.36 5.24 -5.65
N GLN A 322 -7.35 6.07 -5.87
CA GLN A 322 -7.23 7.39 -5.23
C GLN A 322 -7.83 8.45 -6.16
N ILE A 323 -8.66 9.34 -5.61
CA ILE A 323 -9.27 10.46 -6.34
C ILE A 323 -8.97 11.75 -5.59
N ARG A 324 -8.52 12.77 -6.32
CA ARG A 324 -8.24 14.12 -5.81
C ARG A 324 -9.08 15.14 -6.55
N VAL A 325 -9.59 16.13 -5.83
CA VAL A 325 -10.24 17.31 -6.42
C VAL A 325 -9.52 18.56 -5.95
N PHE A 326 -8.94 19.31 -6.90
CA PHE A 326 -8.18 20.53 -6.61
C PHE A 326 -9.10 21.74 -6.59
N ARG A 327 -9.65 22.08 -5.42
CA ARG A 327 -10.54 23.24 -5.24
C ARG A 327 -9.83 24.60 -5.39
N ALA A 328 -8.53 24.67 -5.16
CA ALA A 328 -7.73 25.88 -5.37
C ALA A 328 -6.28 25.54 -5.74
N ILE A 329 -5.63 26.45 -6.46
CA ILE A 329 -4.22 26.34 -6.89
C ILE A 329 -3.47 27.60 -6.42
N PRO A 330 -2.91 27.61 -5.20
CA PRO A 330 -2.23 28.80 -4.68
C PRO A 330 -0.90 29.05 -5.40
N LYS A 331 -0.59 30.33 -5.63
CA LYS A 331 0.77 30.76 -6.03
C LYS A 331 1.71 30.71 -4.82
N ARG A 332 2.32 29.55 -4.56
CA ARG A 332 3.37 29.37 -3.53
C ARG A 332 4.74 29.24 -4.20
N LEU A 333 5.76 29.85 -3.61
CA LEU A 333 7.15 29.69 -4.07
C LEU A 333 7.62 28.24 -3.86
N THR A 334 8.42 27.72 -4.79
CA THR A 334 8.79 26.30 -4.86
C THR A 334 9.73 25.80 -3.76
N GLY A 335 10.35 26.72 -2.99
CA GLY A 335 11.29 26.43 -1.90
C GLY A 335 10.76 26.53 -0.47
N SER A 336 9.68 27.29 -0.21
CA SER A 336 9.31 27.71 1.15
C SER A 336 8.53 26.68 1.99
N GLY A 337 9.20 25.60 2.41
CA GLY A 337 8.87 24.80 3.59
C GLY A 337 7.76 23.75 3.47
N ARG A 338 8.02 22.54 4.01
CA ARG A 338 7.08 21.42 4.08
C ARG A 338 5.99 21.63 5.16
N ARG A 339 5.00 22.49 4.93
CA ARG A 339 3.74 22.45 5.70
C ARG A 339 2.94 21.21 5.26
N ARG A 340 3.05 20.12 6.03
CA ARG A 340 2.41 18.81 5.76
C ARG A 340 0.91 18.77 6.11
N ASP A 341 0.27 19.93 6.15
CA ASP A 341 -1.16 20.04 6.44
C ASP A 341 -1.94 19.52 5.22
N THR A 342 -2.99 18.74 5.44
CA THR A 342 -4.03 18.48 4.42
C THR A 342 -4.53 19.83 3.93
N PRO A 343 -4.20 20.27 2.70
CA PRO A 343 -4.37 21.66 2.34
C PRO A 343 -5.87 21.97 2.20
N SER A 344 -6.28 23.15 2.65
CA SER A 344 -7.64 23.70 2.49
C SER A 344 -8.06 23.94 1.02
N GLU A 345 -7.26 23.43 0.08
CA GLU A 345 -7.24 23.65 -1.36
C GLU A 345 -7.51 22.36 -2.16
N GLN A 346 -7.47 21.19 -1.52
CA GLN A 346 -7.77 19.89 -2.14
C GLN A 346 -8.82 19.12 -1.32
N ASP A 347 -9.46 18.15 -1.95
CA ASP A 347 -10.12 17.01 -1.29
C ASP A 347 -9.49 15.70 -1.81
N PHE A 348 -9.44 14.68 -0.94
CA PHE A 348 -8.81 13.39 -1.21
C PHE A 348 -9.73 12.26 -0.77
N TYR A 349 -9.88 11.27 -1.64
CA TYR A 349 -10.69 10.06 -1.43
C TYR A 349 -9.85 8.85 -1.86
N GLU A 350 -9.99 7.72 -1.19
CA GLU A 350 -9.37 6.47 -1.61
C GLU A 350 -10.32 5.30 -1.39
N PHE A 351 -10.36 4.40 -2.36
CA PHE A 351 -10.98 3.09 -2.26
C PHE A 351 -9.90 2.02 -2.29
N THR A 352 -10.06 0.98 -1.48
CA THR A 352 -9.21 -0.21 -1.48
C THR A 352 -10.04 -1.48 -1.67
N ARG A 353 -9.48 -2.47 -2.35
CA ARG A 353 -10.01 -3.83 -2.42
C ARG A 353 -10.07 -4.45 -1.02
N SER A 354 -11.25 -4.96 -0.67
CA SER A 354 -11.46 -5.91 0.42
C SER A 354 -11.71 -7.31 -0.15
N ARG A 355 -10.98 -8.32 0.33
CA ARG A 355 -11.16 -9.71 -0.12
C ARG A 355 -12.55 -10.24 0.19
N ALA A 356 -13.03 -9.98 1.41
CA ALA A 356 -14.35 -10.42 1.85
C ALA A 356 -15.49 -9.80 1.02
N LEU A 357 -15.39 -8.52 0.67
CA LEU A 357 -16.36 -7.87 -0.23
C LEU A 357 -16.22 -8.35 -1.68
N LEU A 358 -14.99 -8.60 -2.14
CA LEU A 358 -14.71 -9.03 -3.52
C LEU A 358 -15.27 -10.43 -3.79
N PHE A 359 -14.97 -11.39 -2.91
CA PHE A 359 -15.44 -12.78 -3.05
C PHE A 359 -16.94 -12.95 -2.78
N THR A 360 -17.61 -11.93 -2.23
CA THR A 360 -19.08 -11.87 -2.11
C THR A 360 -19.74 -10.99 -3.18
N GLY A 361 -18.97 -10.47 -4.14
CA GLY A 361 -19.44 -9.56 -5.20
C GLY A 361 -19.93 -8.18 -4.71
N LYS A 362 -19.90 -7.92 -3.40
CA LYS A 362 -20.51 -6.74 -2.78
C LYS A 362 -19.73 -5.49 -3.12
N ALA A 363 -20.39 -4.53 -3.76
CA ALA A 363 -19.80 -3.26 -4.22
C ALA A 363 -18.50 -3.44 -5.03
N GLY A 364 -18.42 -4.51 -5.84
CA GLY A 364 -17.22 -4.83 -6.61
C GLY A 364 -15.97 -5.08 -5.74
N GLY A 365 -16.15 -5.43 -4.47
CA GLY A 365 -15.04 -5.59 -3.54
C GLY A 365 -14.34 -4.31 -3.12
N LEU A 366 -14.77 -3.13 -3.58
CA LEU A 366 -14.18 -1.86 -3.18
C LEU A 366 -14.80 -1.35 -1.88
N ARG A 367 -13.96 -0.91 -0.94
CA ARG A 367 -14.37 -0.16 0.26
C ARG A 367 -13.68 1.20 0.30
N PRO A 368 -14.38 2.29 0.65
CA PRO A 368 -13.74 3.58 0.88
C PRO A 368 -12.86 3.54 2.15
N LEU A 369 -11.83 4.37 2.16
CA LEU A 369 -11.08 4.76 3.35
C LEU A 369 -11.64 6.07 3.92
N GLN A 370 -11.94 6.07 5.21
CA GLN A 370 -12.35 7.24 5.99
C GLN A 370 -11.12 8.04 6.45
N ARG A 371 -11.29 9.36 6.66
CA ARG A 371 -10.24 10.24 7.21
C ARG A 371 -9.76 9.81 8.61
N SER A 372 -10.60 9.09 9.36
CA SER A 372 -10.30 8.49 10.66
C SER A 372 -9.50 7.19 10.59
N ASN A 373 -9.44 6.49 9.44
CA ASN A 373 -8.73 5.22 9.36
C ASN A 373 -7.23 5.40 9.61
N LYS A 374 -6.66 4.42 10.30
CA LYS A 374 -5.24 4.29 10.62
C LYS A 374 -4.72 2.95 10.11
N ASP A 375 -3.49 2.91 9.65
CA ASP A 375 -2.82 1.67 9.27
C ASP A 375 -1.28 1.77 9.38
N PHE A 376 -0.58 0.64 9.33
CA PHE A 376 0.89 0.55 9.37
C PHE A 376 1.54 0.96 8.05
N SER A 377 2.74 1.53 8.10
CA SER A 377 3.41 2.16 6.95
C SER A 377 4.48 1.25 6.30
N THR A 378 4.08 0.09 5.75
CA THR A 378 5.01 -0.86 5.08
C THR A 378 5.27 -0.56 3.59
N GLN A 379 4.55 0.38 2.98
CA GLN A 379 4.71 0.77 1.57
C GLN A 379 5.42 2.13 1.44
N LEU A 380 5.83 2.45 0.21
CA LEU A 380 6.49 3.71 -0.17
C LEU A 380 7.82 4.02 0.55
N LEU A 381 8.42 3.02 1.21
CA LEU A 381 9.69 3.13 1.99
C LEU A 381 9.66 4.24 3.06
N VAL A 382 8.51 4.44 3.71
CA VAL A 382 8.32 5.48 4.74
C VAL A 382 9.14 5.20 6.01
N LEU A 383 9.30 3.93 6.39
CA LEU A 383 10.15 3.43 7.48
C LEU A 383 10.78 2.09 7.08
N PRO A 384 12.08 1.82 7.38
CA PRO A 384 12.71 0.53 7.09
C PRO A 384 12.61 -0.49 8.25
N HIS A 385 12.43 0.00 9.48
CA HIS A 385 12.37 -0.78 10.71
C HIS A 385 10.96 -1.33 10.97
N ASP A 386 10.85 -2.56 11.49
CA ASP A 386 9.56 -3.18 11.80
C ASP A 386 8.91 -2.57 13.06
N GLU A 387 7.71 -2.02 12.91
CA GLU A 387 6.96 -1.37 14.00
C GLU A 387 6.51 -2.34 15.12
N PHE A 388 6.52 -3.66 14.88
CA PHE A 388 6.22 -4.72 15.87
C PHE A 388 7.45 -5.17 16.68
N GLU A 389 8.68 -4.93 16.20
CA GLU A 389 9.90 -5.40 16.86
C GLU A 389 10.55 -4.35 17.78
N LEU A 390 10.01 -3.13 17.82
CA LEU A 390 10.56 -2.01 18.61
C LEU A 390 10.24 -2.13 20.11
N GLN A 391 11.30 -2.16 20.93
CA GLN A 391 11.26 -2.36 22.38
C GLN A 391 11.05 -1.06 23.18
N ASP A 392 9.97 -0.33 22.87
CA ASP A 392 9.50 0.84 23.63
C ASP A 392 8.10 0.60 24.23
N ASN A 393 7.48 1.57 24.91
CA ASN A 393 6.11 1.43 25.48
C ASN A 393 4.99 2.12 24.65
N VAL A 394 5.20 2.36 23.34
CA VAL A 394 4.23 3.02 22.45
C VAL A 394 3.22 2.01 21.87
N SER A 395 1.92 2.27 22.03
CA SER A 395 0.85 1.40 21.48
C SER A 395 0.78 1.45 19.95
N PHE A 396 0.29 0.39 19.32
CA PHE A 396 0.15 0.31 17.86
C PHE A 396 -0.74 1.41 17.29
N GLU A 397 -1.83 1.80 17.97
CA GLU A 397 -2.69 2.89 17.50
C GLU A 397 -2.01 4.27 17.50
N ARG A 398 -0.84 4.43 18.15
CA ARG A 398 0.01 5.63 18.09
C ARG A 398 1.09 5.57 17.00
N ARG A 399 1.44 4.37 16.52
CA ARG A 399 2.45 4.13 15.47
C ARG A 399 1.82 4.24 14.08
N MET A 400 0.64 3.62 13.91
CA MET A 400 -0.16 3.68 12.69
C MET A 400 -0.42 5.13 12.23
N THR A 401 -0.27 5.36 10.93
CA THR A 401 -0.53 6.66 10.30
C THR A 401 -1.90 6.70 9.62
N GLN A 402 -2.41 7.89 9.28
CA GLN A 402 -3.62 8.02 8.45
C GLN A 402 -3.25 7.86 6.97
N PRO A 403 -3.72 6.82 6.25
CA PRO A 403 -3.28 6.55 4.87
C PRO A 403 -3.48 7.74 3.93
N LEU A 404 -4.63 8.41 4.01
CA LEU A 404 -4.97 9.59 3.19
C LEU A 404 -4.01 10.79 3.40
N ARG A 405 -3.24 10.81 4.51
CA ARG A 405 -2.21 11.82 4.76
C ARG A 405 -0.81 11.40 4.31
N SER A 406 -0.53 10.09 4.16
CA SER A 406 0.80 9.62 3.74
C SER A 406 1.14 10.11 2.32
N CYS A 407 0.14 10.13 1.44
CA CYS A 407 0.25 10.63 0.06
C CYS A 407 0.70 12.09 -0.04
N LEU A 408 0.49 12.92 0.99
CA LEU A 408 0.99 14.30 1.03
C LEU A 408 2.51 14.36 1.21
N GLY A 409 3.15 13.34 1.79
CA GLY A 409 4.60 13.28 1.94
C GLY A 409 5.37 13.38 0.63
N CYS A 410 4.74 13.01 -0.49
CA CYS A 410 5.28 13.21 -1.85
C CYS A 410 4.52 14.26 -2.67
N HIS A 411 3.28 14.61 -2.30
CA HIS A 411 2.37 15.46 -3.08
C HIS A 411 1.84 16.67 -2.27
N ASP A 412 2.71 17.33 -1.50
CA ASP A 412 2.41 18.50 -0.65
C ASP A 412 2.34 19.83 -1.40
N ARG A 413 2.94 19.90 -2.59
CA ARG A 413 2.97 21.09 -3.44
C ARG A 413 1.61 21.35 -4.14
N PRO A 414 1.32 22.59 -4.59
CA PRO A 414 0.10 22.91 -5.32
C PRO A 414 0.18 22.55 -6.82
N GLY A 415 -0.98 22.43 -7.47
CA GLY A 415 -1.10 22.37 -8.93
C GLY A 415 -0.23 21.32 -9.60
N ILE A 416 0.40 21.67 -10.73
CA ILE A 416 1.26 20.74 -11.48
C ILE A 416 2.49 20.30 -10.66
N TYR A 417 2.93 21.12 -9.70
CA TYR A 417 4.03 20.78 -8.79
C TYR A 417 3.70 19.64 -7.82
N SER A 418 2.40 19.33 -7.63
CA SER A 418 1.93 18.13 -6.94
C SER A 418 2.08 16.86 -7.78
N PHE A 419 2.18 16.99 -9.10
CA PHE A 419 1.90 15.92 -10.05
C PHE A 419 3.18 15.17 -10.44
N ARG A 420 3.54 14.17 -9.63
CA ARG A 420 4.83 13.45 -9.72
C ARG A 420 5.11 12.76 -11.05
N THR A 421 4.08 12.45 -11.83
CA THR A 421 4.18 12.01 -13.24
C THR A 421 4.90 13.03 -14.12
N TYR A 422 4.72 14.33 -13.88
CA TYR A 422 5.42 15.39 -14.60
C TYR A 422 6.73 15.78 -13.90
N VAL A 423 6.65 16.20 -12.62
CA VAL A 423 7.77 16.88 -11.95
C VAL A 423 8.92 15.99 -11.47
N GLY A 424 8.82 14.68 -11.70
CA GLY A 424 9.77 13.70 -11.19
C GLY A 424 9.56 13.36 -9.70
N GLY A 425 9.49 12.06 -9.43
CA GLY A 425 9.95 11.50 -8.16
C GLY A 425 11.47 11.29 -8.19
N VAL A 426 12.10 11.19 -7.02
CA VAL A 426 13.51 10.77 -6.94
C VAL A 426 13.60 9.28 -7.28
N TYR A 427 14.70 8.89 -7.94
CA TYR A 427 15.02 7.58 -8.54
C TYR A 427 14.37 7.26 -9.90
N PRO A 428 15.13 6.71 -10.88
CA PRO A 428 16.59 6.77 -11.07
C PRO A 428 17.03 7.94 -11.99
N HIS A 429 16.13 8.88 -12.32
CA HIS A 429 16.34 9.85 -13.39
C HIS A 429 17.14 11.09 -12.97
N GLY A 430 17.87 11.67 -13.93
CA GLY A 430 18.56 12.95 -13.76
C GLY A 430 17.57 14.10 -13.56
N ARG A 431 17.89 15.04 -12.66
CA ARG A 431 16.99 16.06 -12.10
C ARG A 431 16.42 17.09 -13.09
N ASN A 432 16.77 17.00 -14.38
CA ASN A 432 16.57 18.07 -15.36
C ASN A 432 15.66 17.65 -16.54
N TYR A 433 15.21 16.40 -16.60
CA TYR A 433 14.26 15.94 -17.63
C TYR A 433 12.83 16.03 -17.10
N LEU A 434 11.93 16.59 -17.91
CA LEU A 434 10.48 16.47 -17.72
C LEU A 434 9.94 15.61 -18.86
N PRO A 435 9.02 14.67 -18.59
CA PRO A 435 8.47 13.80 -19.61
C PRO A 435 7.46 14.53 -20.48
N ASP A 436 7.34 14.09 -21.73
CA ASP A 436 6.22 14.50 -22.58
C ASP A 436 4.96 13.76 -22.11
N LEU A 437 3.99 14.52 -21.60
CA LEU A 437 2.70 13.97 -21.20
C LEU A 437 1.80 13.87 -22.42
N GLN A 438 1.17 12.71 -22.59
CA GLN A 438 0.26 12.48 -23.70
C GLN A 438 -0.99 11.73 -23.22
N GLU A 439 -2.05 11.81 -24.01
CA GLU A 439 -3.20 10.93 -23.87
C GLU A 439 -2.77 9.47 -24.11
N ASN A 440 -3.11 8.57 -23.19
CA ASN A 440 -2.99 7.13 -23.42
C ASN A 440 -4.22 6.62 -24.17
N HIS A 441 -4.00 5.97 -25.31
CA HIS A 441 -5.05 5.35 -26.12
C HIS A 441 -5.10 3.80 -26.00
N ASP A 442 -4.20 3.20 -25.22
CA ASP A 442 -4.12 1.75 -24.97
C ASP A 442 -4.23 1.44 -23.45
N PRO A 443 -5.35 0.89 -22.96
CA PRO A 443 -5.54 0.65 -21.52
C PRO A 443 -4.58 -0.39 -20.93
N ASP A 444 -3.92 -1.21 -21.75
CA ASP A 444 -2.94 -2.22 -21.30
C ASP A 444 -1.50 -1.66 -21.25
N THR A 445 -1.24 -0.45 -21.77
CA THR A 445 0.12 0.11 -21.89
C THR A 445 0.86 0.24 -20.55
N GLU A 446 0.24 0.77 -19.49
CA GLU A 446 0.88 0.83 -18.15
C GLU A 446 1.10 -0.56 -17.54
N GLY A 447 0.26 -1.54 -17.89
CA GLY A 447 0.41 -2.92 -17.45
C GLY A 447 1.58 -3.62 -18.15
N ARG A 448 1.68 -3.47 -19.47
CA ARG A 448 2.81 -3.92 -20.30
C ARG A 448 4.13 -3.29 -19.85
N LEU A 449 4.13 -1.97 -19.59
CA LEU A 449 5.30 -1.24 -19.10
C LEU A 449 5.71 -1.67 -17.68
N SER A 450 4.74 -1.88 -16.78
CA SER A 450 5.01 -2.41 -15.43
C SER A 450 5.55 -3.84 -15.48
N GLY A 451 5.02 -4.69 -16.36
CA GLY A 451 5.54 -6.03 -16.64
C GLY A 451 6.98 -6.02 -17.16
N MET A 452 7.35 -5.07 -18.02
CA MET A 452 8.75 -4.88 -18.42
C MET A 452 9.63 -4.42 -17.24
N ARG A 453 9.18 -3.47 -16.42
CA ARG A 453 9.87 -3.07 -15.18
C ARG A 453 9.98 -4.18 -14.13
N LYS A 454 9.11 -5.20 -14.17
CA LYS A 454 9.25 -6.40 -13.35
C LYS A 454 10.33 -7.32 -13.88
N ARG A 455 10.40 -7.53 -15.20
CA ARG A 455 11.43 -8.38 -15.85
C ARG A 455 12.86 -7.88 -15.65
N GLU A 456 13.05 -6.58 -15.39
CA GLU A 456 14.34 -5.98 -15.03
C GLU A 456 14.83 -6.32 -13.60
N GLN A 457 14.01 -6.96 -12.75
CA GLN A 457 14.33 -7.17 -11.32
C GLN A 457 14.99 -8.52 -11.04
N CYS A 458 15.95 -8.54 -10.10
CA CYS A 458 16.55 -9.77 -9.58
C CYS A 458 15.51 -10.75 -8.99
N SER A 459 14.48 -10.23 -8.32
CA SER A 459 13.36 -11.03 -7.80
C SER A 459 12.61 -11.78 -8.90
N TRP A 460 12.44 -11.18 -10.10
CA TRP A 460 11.83 -11.88 -11.24
C TRP A 460 12.72 -13.00 -11.78
N GLY A 461 14.01 -12.73 -11.98
CA GLY A 461 14.96 -13.75 -12.42
C GLY A 461 15.06 -14.94 -11.45
N LEU A 462 15.05 -14.68 -10.15
CA LEU A 462 15.02 -15.71 -9.11
C LEU A 462 13.73 -16.53 -9.14
N LEU A 463 12.57 -15.91 -9.35
CA LEU A 463 11.29 -16.61 -9.44
C LEU A 463 11.25 -17.56 -10.64
N GLN A 464 11.71 -17.10 -11.81
CA GLN A 464 11.77 -17.89 -13.04
C GLN A 464 12.75 -19.07 -12.92
N GLY A 465 13.90 -18.89 -12.26
CA GLY A 465 14.81 -20.00 -11.95
C GLY A 465 14.14 -21.05 -11.06
N LEU A 466 13.50 -20.63 -9.96
CA LEU A 466 12.78 -21.48 -9.02
C LEU A 466 11.46 -22.07 -9.57
N TRP A 467 11.12 -21.82 -10.83
CA TRP A 467 10.03 -22.47 -11.57
C TRP A 467 10.52 -23.61 -12.48
N ALA A 468 11.83 -23.64 -12.78
CA ALA A 468 12.49 -24.73 -13.51
C ALA A 468 13.06 -25.83 -12.58
N ASP A 469 13.14 -25.55 -11.27
CA ASP A 469 13.64 -26.42 -10.18
C ASP A 469 12.53 -27.18 -9.43
#